data_AF-A0A5J4TRG7-F1
#
_entry.id   AF-A0A5J4TRG7-F1
#
_cell.length_a   1.000
_cell.length_b   1.000
_cell.length_c   1.000
_cell.angle_alpha   90.00
_cell.angle_beta   90.00
_cell.angle_gamma   90.00
#
_symmetry.space_group_name_H-M   'P 1'
#
loop_
_entity.id
_entity.type
_entity.pdbx_description
1 polymer ?
#
loop_
_entity_poly.entity_id
_entity_poly.type
_entity_poly.pdbx_seq_one_letter_code
_entity_poly.pdbx_strand_id
1 'polypeptide(L)'
;MLHSLPTNLTNIEDYKLIRNGITGGLSNVMHRENIAGKDCIKQFVYDPVDKKVHVQTSNKIISHIVGVDFNSLYPSVMSSEPHKFIKYTNGKMYMAGSGIGRIEPKGGSEGPDKTKIMNIINGRDQLFIAELKGHIDEKYINDFINFPPILRNYTSTTNEDTIGSYIS
;
A
#
# COMPACT_ATOMS: atom_id res chain seq x y z
N MET A 1 25.20 18.29 -18.14
CA MET A 1 24.62 17.44 -19.20
C MET A 1 24.06 16.21 -18.49
N LEU A 2 22.74 16.06 -18.41
CA LEU A 2 22.10 14.92 -17.77
C LEU A 2 22.42 13.70 -18.64
N HIS A 3 23.26 12.79 -18.16
CA HIS A 3 23.51 11.53 -18.87
C HIS A 3 22.15 10.84 -19.02
N SER A 4 21.66 10.72 -20.25
CA SER A 4 20.45 9.97 -20.60
C SER A 4 20.65 8.53 -20.15
N LEU A 5 20.33 8.25 -18.88
CA LEU A 5 20.37 6.91 -18.32
C LEU A 5 19.42 6.07 -19.17
N PRO A 6 19.85 4.89 -19.65
CA PRO A 6 18.99 4.02 -20.43
C PRO A 6 17.75 3.64 -19.60
N THR A 7 16.61 4.26 -19.88
CA THR A 7 15.31 3.87 -19.33
C THR A 7 14.77 2.72 -20.16
N ASN A 8 15.49 1.62 -20.24
CA ASN A 8 15.10 0.47 -21.03
C ASN A 8 14.92 -0.74 -20.12
N LEU A 9 13.82 -0.72 -19.36
CA LEU A 9 13.11 -1.96 -19.10
C LEU A 9 12.74 -2.57 -20.46
N THR A 10 13.61 -3.44 -20.97
CA THR A 10 13.43 -4.10 -22.27
C THR A 10 12.52 -5.32 -22.16
N ASN A 11 12.35 -5.86 -20.96
CA ASN A 11 11.48 -7.00 -20.69
C ASN A 11 10.07 -6.51 -20.31
N ILE A 12 9.07 -6.95 -21.09
CA ILE A 12 7.67 -6.56 -20.90
C ILE A 12 7.07 -7.13 -19.61
N GLU A 13 7.49 -8.30 -19.15
CA GLU A 13 6.99 -8.92 -17.93
C GLU A 13 7.55 -8.24 -16.68
N ASP A 14 8.80 -7.76 -16.73
CA ASP A 14 9.37 -6.93 -15.67
C ASP A 14 8.69 -5.55 -15.63
N TYR A 15 8.44 -4.95 -16.79
CA TYR A 15 7.67 -3.71 -16.89
C TYR A 15 6.27 -3.87 -16.30
N LYS A 16 5.54 -4.93 -16.66
CA LYS A 16 4.19 -5.21 -16.13
C LYS A 16 4.22 -5.41 -14.62
N LEU A 17 5.17 -6.18 -14.09
CA LEU A 17 5.34 -6.41 -12.65
C LEU A 17 5.51 -5.09 -11.90
N ILE A 18 6.43 -4.23 -12.38
CA ILE A 18 6.68 -2.91 -11.79
C ILE A 18 5.42 -2.04 -11.90
N ARG A 19 4.78 -2.04 -13.07
CA ARG A 19 3.62 -1.18 -13.35
C ARG A 19 2.38 -1.58 -12.55
N ASN A 20 2.23 -2.87 -12.21
CA ASN A 20 1.13 -3.39 -11.39
C ASN A 20 1.10 -2.75 -9.98
N GLY A 21 2.27 -2.41 -9.43
CA GLY A 21 2.37 -1.72 -8.15
C GLY A 21 2.17 -0.19 -8.22
N ILE A 22 2.19 0.40 -9.41
CA ILE A 22 2.10 1.86 -9.58
C ILE A 22 0.65 2.28 -9.78
N THR A 23 0.15 3.18 -8.93
CA THR A 23 -1.17 3.81 -9.09
C THR A 23 -1.05 5.33 -9.18
N GLY A 24 -2.10 5.98 -9.69
CA GLY A 24 -2.23 7.43 -9.61
C GLY A 24 -2.50 7.91 -8.18
N GLY A 25 -3.02 9.14 -8.05
CA GLY A 25 -3.39 9.70 -6.75
C GLY A 25 -4.42 8.83 -6.03
N LEU A 26 -4.27 8.73 -4.71
CA LEU A 26 -5.26 8.08 -3.84
C LEU A 26 -6.37 9.09 -3.53
N SER A 27 -7.61 8.77 -3.89
CA SER A 27 -8.79 9.54 -3.50
C SER A 27 -9.77 8.62 -2.80
N ASN A 28 -10.01 8.86 -1.52
CA ASN A 28 -10.94 8.09 -0.69
C ASN A 28 -11.95 9.04 -0.07
N VAL A 29 -13.23 8.71 -0.17
CA VAL A 29 -14.31 9.37 0.56
C VAL A 29 -14.83 8.40 1.61
N MET A 30 -14.75 8.79 2.87
CA MET A 30 -15.41 8.04 3.94
C MET A 30 -16.85 8.54 4.05
N HIS A 31 -17.84 7.65 3.93
CA HIS A 31 -19.25 7.94 4.18
C HIS A 31 -19.51 8.10 5.69
N ARG A 32 -18.93 9.14 6.28
CA ARG A 32 -18.99 9.42 7.71
C ARG A 32 -19.05 10.93 7.93
N GLU A 33 -20.12 11.39 8.55
CA GLU A 33 -20.14 12.73 9.14
C GLU A 33 -19.20 12.76 10.34
N ASN A 34 -18.28 13.73 10.31
CA ASN A 34 -17.39 14.04 11.41
C ASN A 34 -17.49 15.56 11.64
N ILE A 35 -18.29 15.97 12.61
CA ILE A 35 -18.47 17.36 13.00
C ILE A 35 -17.90 17.56 14.41
N ALA A 36 -16.97 18.50 14.54
CA ALA A 36 -16.39 18.86 15.83
C ALA A 36 -17.48 19.35 16.81
N GLY A 37 -17.43 18.86 18.05
CA GLY A 37 -18.39 19.17 19.10
C GLY A 37 -19.74 18.46 19.00
N LYS A 38 -20.00 17.70 17.93
CA LYS A 38 -21.26 16.97 17.71
C LYS A 38 -21.06 15.47 17.60
N ASP A 39 -20.14 15.03 16.76
CA ASP A 39 -19.90 13.61 16.50
C ASP A 39 -18.86 13.02 17.45
N CYS A 40 -18.94 11.70 17.64
CA CYS A 40 -17.95 10.93 18.38
C CYS A 40 -16.97 10.19 17.46
N ILE A 41 -15.76 9.93 17.95
CA ILE A 41 -14.73 9.19 17.21
C ILE A 41 -15.24 7.78 16.93
N LYS A 42 -15.24 7.40 15.65
CA LYS A 42 -15.65 6.07 15.16
C LYS A 42 -14.42 5.25 14.74
N GLN A 43 -14.36 4.00 15.15
CA GLN A 43 -13.25 3.07 14.87
C GLN A 43 -13.77 1.82 14.17
N PHE A 44 -12.96 1.26 13.27
CA PHE A 44 -13.24 -0.06 12.72
C PHE A 44 -12.76 -1.14 13.69
N VAL A 45 -13.60 -2.14 13.90
CA VAL A 45 -13.31 -3.31 14.74
C VAL A 45 -13.70 -4.56 13.95
N TYR A 46 -12.73 -5.42 13.71
CA TYR A 46 -12.93 -6.76 13.19
C TYR A 46 -13.40 -7.69 14.31
N ASP A 47 -14.51 -8.39 14.05
CA ASP A 47 -15.02 -9.45 14.91
C ASP A 47 -14.61 -10.82 14.34
N PRO A 48 -13.80 -11.61 15.09
CA PRO A 48 -13.32 -12.90 14.62
C PRO A 48 -14.39 -13.99 14.58
N VAL A 49 -15.55 -13.80 15.23
CA VAL A 49 -16.65 -14.76 15.27
C VAL A 49 -17.49 -14.66 14.00
N ASP A 50 -17.92 -13.45 13.64
CA ASP A 50 -18.76 -13.21 12.47
C ASP A 50 -17.96 -12.94 11.17
N LYS A 51 -16.64 -12.79 11.29
CA LYS A 51 -15.68 -12.50 10.21
C LYS A 51 -15.98 -11.18 9.49
N LYS A 52 -16.58 -10.20 10.17
CA LYS A 52 -16.93 -8.89 9.61
C LYS A 52 -16.22 -7.75 10.32
N VAL A 53 -16.23 -6.61 9.65
CA VAL A 53 -15.74 -5.34 10.18
C VAL A 53 -16.93 -4.48 10.57
N HIS A 54 -16.96 -4.06 11.83
CA HIS A 54 -17.98 -3.19 12.39
C HIS A 54 -17.43 -1.79 12.64
N VAL A 55 -18.32 -0.81 12.64
CA VAL A 55 -18.00 0.54 13.08
C VAL A 55 -18.44 0.68 14.53
N GLN A 56 -17.49 0.83 15.44
CA GLN A 56 -17.77 1.14 16.83
C GLN A 56 -17.66 2.64 17.06
N THR A 57 -18.70 3.22 17.66
CA THR A 57 -18.69 4.63 18.08
C THR A 57 -18.18 4.71 19.51
N SER A 58 -17.10 5.45 19.73
CA SER A 58 -16.59 5.72 21.08
C SER A 58 -17.44 6.77 21.79
N ASN A 59 -17.22 6.96 23.09
CA ASN A 59 -17.80 8.06 23.85
C ASN A 59 -16.98 9.37 23.77
N LYS A 60 -15.95 9.43 22.92
CA LYS A 60 -15.05 10.58 22.79
C LYS A 60 -15.57 11.51 21.70
N ILE A 61 -16.02 12.69 22.09
CA ILE A 61 -16.46 13.74 21.17
C ILE A 61 -15.25 14.24 20.37
N ILE A 62 -15.43 14.38 19.06
CA ILE A 62 -14.43 14.99 18.18
C ILE A 62 -14.30 16.46 18.57
N SER A 63 -13.13 16.88 19.03
CA SER A 63 -12.92 18.29 19.42
C SER A 63 -12.43 19.15 18.27
N HIS A 64 -11.58 18.60 17.39
CA HIS A 64 -10.93 19.32 16.30
C HIS A 64 -10.81 18.43 15.07
N ILE A 65 -10.84 19.03 13.88
CA ILE A 65 -10.61 18.37 12.60
C ILE A 65 -9.48 19.11 11.90
N VAL A 66 -8.47 18.39 11.45
CA VAL A 66 -7.29 18.95 10.78
C VAL A 66 -7.18 18.35 9.39
N GLY A 67 -7.14 19.22 8.38
CA GLY A 67 -6.70 18.86 7.03
C GLY A 67 -5.21 19.08 6.91
N VAL A 68 -4.48 18.07 6.46
CA VAL A 68 -3.05 18.17 6.16
C VAL A 68 -2.88 18.01 4.65
N ASP A 69 -2.14 18.92 4.05
CA ASP A 69 -1.78 18.87 2.64
C ASP A 69 -0.27 18.97 2.47
N PHE A 70 0.24 18.41 1.38
CA PHE A 70 1.64 18.41 1.03
C PHE A 70 1.93 19.48 -0.02
N ASN A 71 2.88 20.37 0.28
CA ASN A 71 3.41 21.27 -0.73
C ASN A 71 4.14 20.47 -1.81
N SER A 72 3.64 20.52 -3.04
CA SER A 72 4.27 19.91 -4.20
C SER A 72 4.54 18.41 -4.00
N LEU A 73 3.50 17.62 -3.72
CA LEU A 73 3.60 16.19 -3.41
C LEU A 73 4.57 15.42 -4.35
N TYR A 74 4.35 15.46 -5.66
CA TYR A 74 5.21 14.72 -6.60
C TYR A 74 6.65 15.26 -6.67
N PRO A 75 6.91 16.57 -6.86
CA PRO A 75 8.26 17.11 -6.82
C PRO A 75 9.02 16.81 -5.52
N SER A 76 8.36 16.92 -4.36
CA SER A 76 8.95 16.63 -3.06
C SER A 76 9.36 15.16 -2.90
N VAL A 77 8.65 14.25 -3.57
CA VAL A 77 8.98 12.82 -3.60
C VAL A 77 10.06 12.51 -4.64
N MET A 78 10.04 13.18 -5.80
CA MET A 78 10.97 12.95 -6.93
C MET A 78 12.33 13.62 -6.77
N SER A 79 12.49 14.59 -5.87
CA SER A 79 13.74 15.33 -5.65
C SER A 79 14.91 14.47 -5.20
N SER A 80 14.67 13.22 -4.77
CA SER A 80 15.68 12.33 -4.18
C SER A 80 16.38 12.91 -2.94
N GLU A 81 15.79 13.96 -2.35
CA GLU A 81 16.24 14.53 -1.09
C GLU A 81 16.13 13.47 0.01
N PRO A 82 17.20 13.25 0.81
CA PRO A 82 17.15 12.28 1.88
C PRO A 82 16.04 12.59 2.88
N HIS A 83 15.08 11.68 3.03
CA HIS A 83 13.98 11.80 3.99
C HIS A 83 14.10 10.76 5.11
N LYS A 84 14.03 11.23 6.36
CA LYS A 84 14.19 10.40 7.58
C LYS A 84 13.23 9.21 7.72
N PHE A 85 12.09 9.24 7.00
CA PHE A 85 11.12 8.14 6.99
C PHE A 85 11.50 7.00 6.04
N ILE A 86 12.43 7.21 5.10
CA ILE A 86 12.86 6.20 4.13
C ILE A 86 14.11 5.48 4.67
N LYS A 87 13.91 4.53 5.59
CA LYS A 87 15.02 3.90 6.33
C LYS A 87 15.85 2.91 5.50
N TYR A 88 15.21 2.22 4.56
CA TYR A 88 15.81 1.04 3.90
C TYR A 88 16.63 1.36 2.65
N THR A 89 16.59 2.61 2.19
CA THR A 89 17.31 3.08 0.99
C THR A 89 18.09 4.36 1.28
N ASN A 90 18.65 4.44 2.49
CA ASN A 90 19.47 5.56 2.96
C ASN A 90 18.81 6.95 2.77
N GLY A 91 17.52 7.04 3.08
CA GLY A 91 16.73 8.26 2.95
C GLY A 91 16.26 8.57 1.53
N LYS A 92 16.71 7.85 0.50
CA LYS A 92 16.47 8.24 -0.90
C LYS A 92 15.42 7.38 -1.57
N MET A 93 14.58 8.00 -2.39
CA MET A 93 13.71 7.27 -3.30
C MET A 93 14.46 6.92 -4.59
N TYR A 94 14.23 5.72 -5.12
CA TYR A 94 14.84 5.24 -6.35
C TYR A 94 13.74 4.92 -7.37
N MET A 95 14.00 5.27 -8.63
CA MET A 95 13.18 4.84 -9.76
C MET A 95 13.84 3.61 -10.39
N ALA A 96 13.04 2.64 -10.83
CA ALA A 96 13.57 1.45 -11.48
C ALA A 96 14.27 1.83 -12.79
N GLY A 97 15.52 1.39 -12.95
CA GLY A 97 16.31 1.54 -14.16
C GLY A 97 16.23 0.28 -15.03
N SER A 98 17.36 -0.41 -15.23
CA SER A 98 17.42 -1.69 -15.93
C SER A 98 17.30 -2.89 -14.99
N GLY A 99 16.74 -3.99 -15.49
CA GLY A 99 16.70 -5.27 -14.78
C GLY A 99 18.01 -6.06 -14.94
N ILE A 100 18.60 -6.53 -13.85
CA ILE A 100 19.84 -7.33 -13.84
C ILE A 100 19.53 -8.84 -13.91
N GLY A 101 18.35 -9.24 -13.42
CA GLY A 101 17.91 -10.63 -13.46
C GLY A 101 16.57 -10.84 -12.76
N ARG A 102 15.99 -12.02 -12.95
CA ARG A 102 14.71 -12.44 -12.38
C ARG A 102 14.85 -13.84 -11.78
N ILE A 103 14.23 -14.04 -10.63
CA ILE A 103 14.10 -15.36 -10.00
C ILE A 103 12.63 -15.70 -10.01
N GLU A 104 12.26 -16.69 -10.82
CA GLU A 104 10.90 -17.21 -10.85
C GLU A 104 10.80 -18.46 -9.97
N PRO A 105 9.59 -18.79 -9.46
CA PRO A 105 9.33 -20.11 -8.89
C PRO A 105 9.69 -21.17 -9.94
N LYS A 106 10.35 -22.25 -9.53
CA LYS A 106 10.48 -23.41 -10.42
C LYS A 106 9.08 -23.97 -10.61
N GLY A 107 8.63 -24.19 -11.85
CA GLY A 107 7.33 -24.81 -12.09
C GLY A 107 7.21 -26.15 -11.35
N GLY A 108 6.12 -26.35 -10.60
CA GLY A 108 5.88 -27.53 -9.76
C GLY A 108 5.79 -27.20 -8.25
N SER A 109 5.95 -28.22 -7.40
CA SER A 109 5.90 -28.10 -5.92
C SER A 109 7.16 -27.50 -5.29
N GLU A 110 8.18 -27.19 -6.10
CA GLU A 110 9.43 -26.61 -5.63
C GLU A 110 9.39 -25.08 -5.65
N GLY A 111 9.61 -24.46 -4.49
CA GLY A 111 9.74 -23.01 -4.38
C GLY A 111 10.98 -22.46 -5.13
N PRO A 112 11.10 -21.13 -5.25
CA PRO A 112 12.27 -20.50 -5.84
C PRO A 112 13.55 -20.82 -5.05
N ASP A 113 14.71 -20.66 -5.69
CA ASP A 113 16.03 -20.89 -5.08
C ASP A 113 16.26 -19.95 -3.88
N LYS A 114 16.00 -20.47 -2.68
CA LYS A 114 16.12 -19.74 -1.41
C LYS A 114 17.54 -19.23 -1.18
N THR A 115 18.56 -20.00 -1.55
CA THR A 115 19.96 -19.61 -1.37
C THR A 115 20.28 -18.39 -2.23
N LYS A 116 19.84 -18.40 -3.50
CA LYS A 116 20.01 -17.26 -4.40
C LYS A 116 19.25 -16.01 -3.92
N ILE A 117 18.03 -16.17 -3.41
CA ILE A 117 17.25 -15.06 -2.82
C ILE A 117 17.97 -14.46 -1.61
N MET A 118 18.44 -15.30 -0.68
CA MET A 118 19.14 -14.83 0.53
C MET A 118 20.44 -14.11 0.17
N ASN A 119 21.16 -14.54 -0.87
CA ASN A 119 22.34 -13.85 -1.35
C ASN A 119 22.03 -12.44 -1.87
N ILE A 120 20.89 -12.25 -2.56
CA ILE A 120 20.45 -10.92 -3.01
C ILE A 120 20.08 -10.05 -1.81
N ILE A 121 19.30 -10.58 -0.85
CA ILE A 121 18.89 -9.83 0.35
C ILE A 121 20.10 -9.39 1.18
N ASN A 122 21.13 -10.25 1.28
CA ASN A 122 22.34 -9.95 2.02
C ASN A 122 23.34 -9.08 1.23
N GLY A 123 23.23 -9.07 -0.11
CA GLY A 123 23.99 -8.19 -0.99
C GLY A 123 23.46 -6.76 -0.89
N ARG A 124 24.01 -5.97 0.03
CA ARG A 124 23.58 -4.60 0.36
C ARG A 124 23.66 -3.58 -0.78
N ASP A 125 24.12 -3.99 -1.95
CA ASP A 125 24.43 -3.12 -3.08
C ASP A 125 23.35 -3.13 -4.18
N GLN A 126 22.27 -3.90 -4.01
CA GLN A 126 21.24 -4.07 -5.05
C GLN A 126 19.82 -3.84 -4.52
N LEU A 127 19.04 -3.06 -5.27
CA LEU A 127 17.60 -2.96 -5.07
C LEU A 127 16.92 -4.13 -5.77
N PHE A 128 15.91 -4.70 -5.13
CA PHE A 128 15.11 -5.78 -5.69
C PHE A 128 13.61 -5.51 -5.49
N ILE A 129 12.80 -6.12 -6.34
CA ILE A 129 11.34 -6.13 -6.22
C ILE A 129 10.92 -7.56 -5.94
N ALA A 130 10.09 -7.76 -4.92
CA ALA A 130 9.55 -9.06 -4.56
C ALA A 130 8.03 -9.02 -4.62
N GLU A 131 7.43 -9.95 -5.36
CA GLU A 131 6.01 -10.23 -5.26
C GLU A 131 5.78 -11.25 -4.16
N LEU A 132 5.01 -10.88 -3.14
CA LEU A 132 4.76 -11.69 -1.97
C LEU A 132 3.26 -11.81 -1.75
N LYS A 133 2.78 -13.00 -1.42
CA LYS A 133 1.42 -13.18 -0.89
C LYS A 133 1.44 -12.84 0.59
N GLY A 134 1.01 -11.63 0.92
CA GLY A 134 0.87 -11.20 2.31
C GLY A 134 -0.22 -11.98 3.04
N HIS A 135 0.01 -12.27 4.32
CA HIS A 135 -0.99 -12.81 5.24
C HIS A 135 -0.88 -12.03 6.55
N ILE A 136 -2.02 -11.57 7.07
CA ILE A 136 -2.12 -10.97 8.40
C ILE A 136 -2.91 -11.97 9.23
N ASP A 137 -2.31 -12.49 10.30
CA ASP A 137 -3.06 -13.34 11.23
C ASP A 137 -4.23 -12.56 11.82
N GLU A 138 -5.38 -13.23 11.95
CA GLU A 138 -6.63 -12.60 12.39
C GLU A 138 -6.49 -11.82 13.69
N LYS A 139 -5.66 -12.32 14.62
CA LYS A 139 -5.36 -11.68 15.91
C LYS A 139 -4.74 -10.28 15.78
N TYR A 140 -4.11 -9.96 14.65
CA TYR A 140 -3.49 -8.66 14.39
C TYR A 140 -4.36 -7.75 13.51
N ILE A 141 -5.51 -8.22 12.98
CA ILE A 141 -6.33 -7.39 12.08
C ILE A 141 -6.71 -6.07 12.75
N ASN A 142 -7.14 -6.11 14.02
CA ASN A 142 -7.54 -4.91 14.76
C ASN A 142 -6.40 -3.91 15.00
N ASP A 143 -5.13 -4.36 14.97
CA ASP A 143 -3.98 -3.47 15.11
C ASP A 143 -3.76 -2.62 13.84
N PHE A 144 -4.15 -3.14 12.68
CA PHE A 144 -3.88 -2.54 11.38
C PHE A 144 -5.12 -2.04 10.63
N ILE A 145 -6.33 -2.40 11.07
CA ILE A 145 -7.58 -2.13 10.33
C ILE A 145 -7.89 -0.64 10.12
N ASN A 146 -7.42 0.22 11.04
CA ASN A 146 -7.61 1.67 10.94
C ASN A 146 -6.56 2.34 10.01
N PHE A 147 -5.60 1.57 9.50
CA PHE A 147 -4.80 1.89 8.33
C PHE A 147 -5.26 0.98 7.19
N PRO A 148 -6.48 1.20 6.65
CA PRO A 148 -7.09 0.23 5.75
C PRO A 148 -6.11 -0.07 4.62
N PRO A 149 -5.78 -1.35 4.38
CA PRO A 149 -4.98 -1.68 3.22
C PRO A 149 -5.71 -1.15 1.98
N ILE A 150 -4.97 -0.55 1.06
CA ILE A 150 -5.56 -0.12 -0.21
C ILE A 150 -5.89 -1.40 -0.98
N LEU A 151 -7.14 -1.85 -0.88
CA LEU A 151 -7.67 -2.97 -1.65
C LEU A 151 -7.85 -2.48 -3.10
N ARG A 152 -7.15 -3.13 -4.03
CA ARG A 152 -7.13 -2.77 -5.45
C ARG A 152 -7.61 -3.94 -6.29
N ASN A 153 -8.11 -3.64 -7.48
CA ASN A 153 -8.57 -4.64 -8.47
C ASN A 153 -9.65 -5.59 -7.91
N TYR A 154 -10.51 -5.07 -7.04
CA TYR A 154 -11.65 -5.79 -6.50
C TYR A 154 -12.93 -5.29 -7.15
N THR A 155 -13.75 -6.20 -7.67
CA THR A 155 -15.09 -5.89 -8.16
C THR A 155 -16.07 -6.08 -7.01
N SER A 156 -16.70 -5.00 -6.57
CA SER A 156 -17.74 -5.05 -5.55
C SER A 156 -19.12 -4.92 -6.19
N THR A 157 -20.08 -5.71 -5.72
CA THR A 157 -21.50 -5.53 -6.06
C THR A 157 -22.06 -4.35 -5.27
N THR A 158 -22.67 -3.39 -5.97
CA THR A 158 -23.23 -2.16 -5.38
C THR A 158 -24.75 -2.06 -5.54
N ASN A 159 -25.45 -3.20 -5.68
CA ASN A 159 -26.92 -3.21 -5.75
C ASN A 159 -27.52 -2.99 -4.36
N GLU A 160 -28.73 -2.43 -4.31
CA GLU A 160 -29.43 -2.11 -3.06
C GLU A 160 -29.55 -3.32 -2.12
N ASP A 161 -29.73 -4.53 -2.66
CA ASP A 161 -29.75 -5.77 -1.89
C ASP A 161 -28.43 -6.04 -1.15
N THR A 162 -27.29 -5.62 -1.71
CA THR A 162 -25.95 -5.84 -1.13
C THR A 162 -25.51 -4.68 -0.23
N ILE A 163 -25.80 -3.43 -0.62
CA ILE A 163 -25.30 -2.24 0.08
C ILE A 163 -26.34 -1.53 0.96
N GLY A 164 -27.61 -1.93 0.87
CA GLY A 164 -28.74 -1.27 1.51
C GLY A 164 -29.23 -0.04 0.73
N SER A 165 -30.40 0.47 1.13
CA SER A 165 -30.93 1.73 0.58
C SER A 165 -30.04 2.90 1.00
N TYR A 166 -29.66 3.74 0.03
CA TYR A 166 -28.94 4.98 0.33
C TYR A 166 -29.82 5.88 1.20
N ILE A 167 -29.23 6.52 2.21
CA ILE A 167 -29.91 7.52 3.02
C ILE A 167 -30.32 8.67 2.08
N SER A 168 -31.63 8.85 1.91
CA SER A 168 -32.27 9.97 1.20
C SER A 168 -32.23 11.25 2.01
#